data_AF-X1DSH1-F1
#
_entry.id   AF-X1DSH1-F1
#
_cell.length_a   1.000
_cell.length_b   1.000
_cell.length_c   1.000
_cell.angle_alpha   90.00
_cell.angle_beta   90.00
_cell.angle_gamma   90.00
#
_symmetry.space_group_name_H-M   'P 1'
#
loop_
_entity.id
_entity.type
_entity.pdbx_description
1 polymer ?
#
loop_
_entity_poly.entity_id
_entity_poly.type
_entity_poly.pdbx_seq_one_letter_code
_entity_poly.pdbx_strand_id
1 'polypeptide(L)'
;YLLTEDDREGIEKQREFVRIALSTPDFAILEGPPGSGKTYSICELILQAVNRNERVLVCASTHVAVDNVLEKIKDHPSVIAIRIGKDHVSEKVRDCQLDKIEFYESRKIKNRLLRKKKKNQLTPSQEYLLECLEAGSTNIISDIFLEAANLICGTTIGILKHPEISYKSSVTKTVYDYLILDEASKTTFQEFLVPALFAKKFIIVGDYRQLSPYIDPEDIEGNLDGIIKSEYGAICLDLFESYFFSSKFKKRVDKWKNQLIIEEEEDLSDYYEQQARALNLSCIKIE
;
A
#
# COMPACT_ATOMS: atom_id res chain seq x y z
N TYR A 1 14.93 10.61 11.54
CA TYR A 1 15.52 9.92 10.39
C TYR A 1 15.99 8.55 10.85
N LEU A 2 15.72 7.51 10.06
CA LEU A 2 15.97 6.11 10.37
C LEU A 2 17.23 5.55 9.71
N LEU A 3 17.75 6.23 8.67
CA LEU A 3 18.96 5.82 7.95
C LEU A 3 20.19 6.65 8.37
N THR A 4 20.51 6.68 9.66
CA THR A 4 21.61 7.50 10.21
C THR A 4 22.89 6.72 10.56
N GLU A 5 22.83 5.40 10.67
CA GLU A 5 23.97 4.56 11.10
C GLU A 5 24.78 4.06 9.90
N ASP A 6 25.99 4.58 9.70
CA ASP A 6 26.81 4.29 8.51
C ASP A 6 27.33 2.84 8.44
N ASP A 7 27.28 2.09 9.55
CA ASP A 7 27.86 0.75 9.66
C ASP A 7 26.92 -0.39 9.19
N ARG A 8 25.69 -0.08 8.80
CA ARG A 8 24.71 -1.10 8.39
C ARG A 8 24.81 -1.40 6.89
N GLU A 9 25.03 -2.66 6.54
CA GLU A 9 25.09 -3.09 5.14
C GLU A 9 23.82 -2.69 4.36
N GLY A 10 24.03 -2.15 3.16
CA GLY A 10 22.95 -1.69 2.28
C GLY A 10 22.40 -0.29 2.57
N ILE A 11 22.84 0.40 3.63
CA ILE A 11 22.30 1.72 4.00
C ILE A 11 22.52 2.79 2.91
N GLU A 12 23.68 2.77 2.24
CA GLU A 12 23.99 3.71 1.16
C GLU A 12 23.02 3.54 -0.03
N LYS A 13 22.69 2.30 -0.39
CA LYS A 13 21.69 2.00 -1.43
C LYS A 13 20.29 2.47 -1.03
N GLN A 14 19.92 2.30 0.25
CA GLN A 14 18.65 2.78 0.78
C GLN A 14 18.58 4.32 0.75
N ARG A 15 19.65 5.01 1.14
CA ARG A 15 19.78 6.48 1.04
C ARG A 15 19.73 6.97 -0.39
N GLU A 16 20.40 6.28 -1.31
CA GLU A 16 20.33 6.55 -2.74
C GLU A 16 18.92 6.43 -3.28
N PHE A 17 18.21 5.34 -2.94
CA PHE A 17 16.82 5.17 -3.30
C PHE A 17 15.95 6.32 -2.77
N VAL A 18 16.09 6.70 -1.50
CA VAL A 18 15.35 7.84 -0.92
C VAL A 18 15.63 9.13 -1.70
N ARG A 19 16.88 9.39 -2.10
CA ARG A 19 17.23 10.55 -2.94
C ARG A 19 16.54 10.51 -4.30
N ILE A 20 16.52 9.34 -4.96
CA ILE A 20 15.84 9.15 -6.25
C ILE A 20 14.32 9.36 -6.09
N ALA A 21 13.70 8.72 -5.10
CA ALA A 21 12.27 8.81 -4.82
C ALA A 21 11.82 10.24 -4.48
N LEU A 22 12.64 11.01 -3.79
CA LEU A 22 12.36 12.42 -3.49
C LEU A 22 12.50 13.34 -4.72
N SER A 23 13.30 12.94 -5.72
CA SER A 23 13.65 13.77 -6.88
C SER A 23 12.86 13.44 -8.14
N THR A 24 12.31 12.22 -8.23
CA THR A 24 11.52 11.79 -9.40
C THR A 24 10.24 12.64 -9.55
N PRO A 25 9.88 13.03 -10.79
CA PRO A 25 8.61 13.69 -11.06
C PRO A 25 7.44 12.70 -11.17
N ASP A 26 7.70 11.43 -11.47
CA ASP A 26 6.68 10.45 -11.84
C ASP A 26 6.64 9.27 -10.87
N PHE A 27 7.61 8.36 -10.97
CA PHE A 27 7.65 7.15 -10.14
C PHE A 27 9.07 6.71 -9.80
N ALA A 28 9.18 5.89 -8.76
CA ALA A 28 10.39 5.15 -8.41
C ALA A 28 10.02 3.74 -7.97
N ILE A 29 10.91 2.78 -8.23
CA ILE A 29 10.72 1.38 -7.86
C ILE A 29 11.79 0.99 -6.86
N LEU A 30 11.38 0.44 -5.72
CA LEU A 30 12.27 -0.21 -4.77
C LEU A 30 12.05 -1.72 -4.83
N GLU A 31 13.01 -2.39 -5.43
CA GLU A 31 13.08 -3.84 -5.44
C GLU A 31 14.05 -4.32 -4.35
N GLY A 32 13.69 -5.38 -3.64
CA GLY A 32 14.65 -6.05 -2.77
C GLY A 32 14.12 -7.34 -2.16
N PRO A 33 14.98 -8.34 -1.88
CA PRO A 33 14.59 -9.61 -1.28
C PRO A 33 14.00 -9.44 0.14
N PRO A 34 13.39 -10.49 0.74
CA PRO A 34 13.05 -10.48 2.16
C PRO A 34 14.26 -10.08 3.02
N GLY A 35 14.04 -9.30 4.08
CA GLY A 35 15.13 -8.87 4.98
C GLY A 35 15.96 -7.68 4.51
N SER A 36 15.90 -7.26 3.24
CA SER A 36 16.66 -6.12 2.66
C SER A 36 16.34 -4.72 3.25
N GLY A 37 15.45 -4.64 4.24
CA GLY A 37 15.13 -3.39 4.90
C GLY A 37 14.26 -2.42 4.10
N LYS A 38 13.51 -2.88 3.07
CA LYS A 38 12.57 -2.04 2.28
C LYS A 38 11.68 -1.14 3.14
N THR A 39 11.14 -1.67 4.24
CA THR A 39 10.32 -0.92 5.19
C THR A 39 11.07 0.26 5.81
N TYR A 40 12.39 0.14 6.07
CA TYR A 40 13.20 1.27 6.55
C TYR A 40 13.34 2.36 5.49
N SER A 41 13.56 2.00 4.23
CA SER A 41 13.57 2.96 3.11
C SER A 41 12.22 3.66 2.95
N ILE A 42 11.11 2.92 3.04
CA ILE A 42 9.76 3.48 3.03
C ILE A 42 9.60 4.50 4.17
N CYS A 43 9.93 4.10 5.40
CA CYS A 43 9.76 4.95 6.57
C CYS A 43 10.62 6.22 6.47
N GLU A 44 11.87 6.11 6.03
CA GLU A 44 12.74 7.28 5.83
C GLU A 44 12.19 8.20 4.75
N LEU A 45 11.71 7.66 3.63
CA LEU A 45 11.07 8.45 2.57
C LEU A 45 9.85 9.21 3.10
N ILE A 46 8.99 8.56 3.88
CA ILE A 46 7.81 9.20 4.50
C ILE A 46 8.24 10.36 5.39
N LEU A 47 9.24 10.15 6.27
CA LEU A 47 9.71 11.19 7.17
C LEU A 47 10.29 12.40 6.42
N GLN A 48 11.03 12.16 5.34
CA GLN A 48 11.58 13.22 4.49
C GLN A 48 10.47 13.99 3.76
N ALA A 49 9.47 13.30 3.20
CA ALA A 49 8.32 13.93 2.53
C ALA A 49 7.47 14.75 3.51
N VAL A 50 7.15 14.19 4.67
CA VAL A 50 6.38 14.90 5.72
C VAL A 50 7.11 16.15 6.19
N ASN A 51 8.45 16.11 6.35
CA ASN A 51 9.24 17.29 6.71
C ASN A 51 9.27 18.36 5.61
N ARG A 52 8.91 18.02 4.36
CA ARG A 52 8.70 18.95 3.25
C ARG A 52 7.25 19.45 3.17
N ASN A 53 6.42 19.15 4.16
CA ASN A 53 4.97 19.38 4.19
C ASN A 53 4.21 18.66 3.06
N GLU A 54 4.77 17.54 2.57
CA GLU A 54 4.13 16.71 1.55
C GLU A 54 3.22 15.67 2.22
N ARG A 55 2.09 15.37 1.57
CA ARG A 55 1.12 14.37 2.06
C ARG A 55 1.38 13.02 1.43
N VAL A 56 1.40 11.97 2.25
CA VAL A 56 1.73 10.62 1.81
C VAL A 56 0.56 9.66 2.03
N LEU A 57 0.24 8.89 0.99
CA LEU A 57 -0.67 7.76 1.03
C LEU A 57 0.15 6.46 0.97
N VAL A 58 0.01 5.59 1.96
CA VAL A 58 0.63 4.25 1.97
C VAL A 58 -0.44 3.20 1.79
N CYS A 59 -0.25 2.36 0.77
CA CYS A 59 -1.08 1.23 0.44
C CYS A 59 -0.26 -0.06 0.53
N ALA A 60 -0.88 -1.15 0.98
CA ALA A 60 -0.34 -2.49 0.78
C ALA A 60 -1.47 -3.50 0.58
N SER A 61 -1.15 -4.70 0.10
CA SER A 61 -2.12 -5.79 -0.04
C SER A 61 -2.55 -6.38 1.31
N THR A 62 -1.69 -6.32 2.33
CA THR A 62 -1.97 -6.92 3.65
C THR A 62 -2.02 -5.89 4.78
N HIS A 63 -2.82 -6.16 5.82
CA HIS A 63 -2.87 -5.32 7.02
C HIS A 63 -1.52 -5.26 7.74
N VAL A 64 -0.78 -6.38 7.76
CA VAL A 64 0.51 -6.49 8.43
C VAL A 64 1.55 -5.57 7.80
N ALA A 65 1.62 -5.50 6.47
CA ALA A 65 2.56 -4.60 5.80
C ALA A 65 2.29 -3.12 6.14
N VAL A 66 1.02 -2.71 6.11
CA VAL A 66 0.61 -1.34 6.49
C VAL A 66 0.98 -1.03 7.94
N ASP A 67 0.65 -1.95 8.85
CA ASP A 67 0.86 -1.75 10.28
C ASP A 67 2.37 -1.73 10.61
N ASN A 68 3.19 -2.54 9.94
CA ASN A 68 4.66 -2.55 10.10
C ASN A 68 5.30 -1.20 9.76
N VAL A 69 4.80 -0.51 8.72
CA VAL A 69 5.26 0.84 8.38
C VAL A 69 4.83 1.81 9.48
N LEU A 70 3.56 1.80 9.86
CA LEU A 70 3.02 2.70 10.88
C LEU A 70 3.71 2.55 12.23
N GLU A 71 3.92 1.33 12.71
CA GLU A 71 4.57 1.02 14.00
C GLU A 71 5.94 1.70 14.14
N LYS A 72 6.65 1.96 13.04
CA LYS A 72 7.98 2.57 13.06
C LYS A 72 7.97 4.09 13.11
N ILE A 73 6.91 4.75 12.65
CA ILE A 73 6.92 6.20 12.42
C ILE A 73 5.75 6.96 13.05
N LYS A 74 4.71 6.27 13.56
CA LYS A 74 3.51 6.92 14.12
C LYS A 74 3.81 7.88 15.29
N ASP A 75 4.86 7.61 16.06
CA ASP A 75 5.24 8.40 17.24
C ASP A 75 6.24 9.52 16.90
N HIS A 76 6.61 9.68 15.62
CA HIS A 76 7.50 10.76 15.22
C HIS A 76 6.77 12.11 15.30
N PRO A 77 7.36 13.18 15.89
CA PRO A 77 6.66 14.43 16.17
C PRO A 77 6.05 15.14 14.96
N SER A 78 6.67 14.99 13.78
CA SER A 78 6.16 15.56 12.53
C SER A 78 5.02 14.75 11.90
N VAL A 79 4.76 13.53 12.35
CA VAL A 79 3.82 12.60 11.70
C VAL A 79 2.46 12.69 12.36
N ILE A 80 1.43 12.93 11.54
CA ILE A 80 0.02 12.83 11.91
C ILE A 80 -0.55 11.72 11.05
N ALA A 81 -0.53 10.51 11.60
CA ALA A 81 -0.91 9.30 10.89
C ALA A 81 -2.38 8.94 11.12
N ILE A 82 -3.06 8.50 10.06
CA ILE A 82 -4.38 7.88 10.10
C ILE A 82 -4.33 6.52 9.42
N ARG A 83 -4.82 5.50 10.13
CA ARG A 83 -4.96 4.12 9.65
C ARG A 83 -6.41 3.84 9.27
N ILE A 84 -6.67 3.62 7.98
CA ILE A 84 -7.98 3.25 7.43
C ILE A 84 -8.09 1.73 7.39
N GLY A 85 -9.10 1.16 8.04
CA GLY A 85 -9.41 -0.27 8.03
C GLY A 85 -10.14 -0.69 9.30
N LYS A 86 -11.05 -1.66 9.20
CA LYS A 86 -11.91 -2.09 10.31
C LYS A 86 -11.30 -3.22 11.14
N ASP A 87 -10.88 -4.27 10.45
CA ASP A 87 -10.46 -5.54 11.06
C ASP A 87 -8.95 -5.74 10.97
N HIS A 88 -8.42 -6.67 11.78
CA HIS A 88 -7.02 -7.14 11.73
C HIS A 88 -5.95 -6.04 11.86
N VAL A 89 -6.27 -4.93 12.55
CA VAL A 89 -5.30 -3.87 12.87
C VAL A 89 -4.54 -4.23 14.15
N SER A 90 -3.20 -4.18 14.07
CA SER A 90 -2.27 -4.36 15.19
C SER A 90 -2.62 -3.43 16.35
N GLU A 91 -2.53 -3.95 17.59
CA GLU A 91 -2.85 -3.16 18.79
C GLU A 91 -1.96 -1.92 18.91
N LYS A 92 -0.72 -2.00 18.43
CA LYS A 92 0.28 -0.94 18.52
C LYS A 92 -0.06 0.28 17.67
N VAL A 93 -0.88 0.13 16.64
CA VAL A 93 -1.31 1.22 15.73
C VAL A 93 -2.80 1.51 15.85
N ARG A 94 -3.50 0.88 16.79
CA ARG A 94 -4.95 1.01 16.95
C ARG A 94 -5.38 2.42 17.39
N ASP A 95 -4.50 3.15 18.04
CA ASP A 95 -4.70 4.55 18.43
C ASP A 95 -4.69 5.52 17.24
N CYS A 96 -4.10 5.14 16.10
CA CYS A 96 -4.21 5.89 14.85
C CYS A 96 -5.32 5.39 13.92
N GLN A 97 -6.10 4.37 14.32
CA GLN A 97 -7.21 3.85 13.53
C GLN A 97 -8.37 4.86 13.47
N LEU A 98 -8.82 5.22 12.26
CA LEU A 98 -9.83 6.27 12.06
C LEU A 98 -11.12 6.01 12.82
N ASP A 99 -11.71 4.81 12.68
CA ASP A 99 -12.96 4.43 13.37
C ASP A 99 -12.85 4.56 14.91
N LYS A 100 -11.67 4.29 15.47
CA LYS A 100 -11.41 4.42 16.91
C LYS A 100 -11.30 5.88 17.30
N ILE A 101 -10.54 6.67 16.54
CA ILE A 101 -10.42 8.12 16.74
C ILE A 101 -11.82 8.77 16.68
N GLU A 102 -12.59 8.47 15.63
CA GLU A 102 -13.95 8.96 15.46
C GLU A 102 -14.81 8.63 16.68
N PHE A 103 -14.82 7.36 17.11
CA PHE A 103 -15.60 6.93 18.26
C PHE A 103 -15.21 7.66 19.56
N TYR A 104 -13.92 7.71 19.88
CA TYR A 104 -13.45 8.27 21.14
C TYR A 104 -13.53 9.81 21.16
N GLU A 105 -13.09 10.48 20.10
CA GLU A 105 -13.07 11.94 20.03
C GLU A 105 -14.47 12.52 19.87
N SER A 106 -15.37 11.89 19.09
CA SER A 106 -16.78 12.31 19.03
C SER A 106 -17.41 12.32 20.42
N ARG A 107 -17.21 11.25 21.20
CA ARG A 107 -17.76 11.12 22.56
C ARG A 107 -17.16 12.15 23.51
N LYS A 108 -15.84 12.36 23.45
CA LYS A 108 -15.11 13.31 24.29
C LYS A 108 -15.48 14.76 24.00
N ILE A 109 -15.55 15.13 22.73
CA ILE A 109 -15.98 16.46 22.28
C ILE A 109 -17.42 16.70 22.68
N LYS A 110 -18.35 15.78 22.36
CA LYS A 110 -19.76 15.87 22.76
C LYS A 110 -19.93 16.08 24.26
N ASN A 111 -19.23 15.31 25.09
CA ASN A 111 -19.28 15.47 26.56
C ASN A 111 -18.78 16.85 27.03
N ARG A 112 -17.73 17.40 26.41
CA ARG A 112 -17.24 18.74 26.72
C ARG A 112 -18.23 19.82 26.31
N LEU A 113 -18.83 19.69 25.12
CA LEU A 113 -19.85 20.61 24.61
C LEU A 113 -21.11 20.60 25.49
N LEU A 114 -21.59 19.42 25.89
CA LEU A 114 -22.73 19.29 26.81
C LEU A 114 -22.48 19.95 28.18
N ARG A 115 -21.25 19.85 28.70
CA ARG A 115 -20.87 20.56 29.95
C ARG A 115 -20.89 22.08 29.79
N LYS A 116 -20.46 22.60 28.64
CA LYS A 116 -20.55 24.03 28.31
C LYS A 116 -22.00 24.48 28.10
N LYS A 117 -22.83 23.65 27.46
CA LYS A 117 -24.27 23.89 27.27
C LYS A 117 -24.98 24.15 28.59
N LYS A 118 -24.72 23.31 29.60
CA LYS A 118 -25.27 23.45 30.95
C LYS A 118 -24.88 24.76 31.65
N LYS A 119 -23.77 25.38 31.26
CA LYS A 119 -23.29 26.65 31.81
C LYS A 119 -23.68 27.86 30.95
N ASN A 120 -24.43 27.65 29.85
CA ASN A 120 -24.74 28.67 28.85
C ASN A 120 -23.49 29.35 28.26
N GLN A 121 -22.44 28.56 27.99
CA GLN A 121 -21.11 29.01 27.53
C GLN A 121 -20.75 28.49 26.13
N LEU A 122 -21.73 28.05 25.34
CA LEU A 122 -21.48 27.59 23.97
C LEU A 122 -21.36 28.80 23.02
N THR A 123 -20.46 28.68 22.05
CA THR A 123 -20.43 29.57 20.88
C THR A 123 -21.33 29.01 19.78
N PRO A 124 -21.80 29.82 18.80
CA PRO A 124 -22.62 29.33 17.69
C PRO A 124 -22.00 28.15 16.92
N SER A 125 -20.70 28.20 16.64
CA SER A 125 -20.00 27.08 15.97
C SER A 125 -19.93 25.81 16.83
N GLN A 126 -19.92 25.95 18.16
CA GLN A 126 -19.93 24.81 19.08
C GLN A 126 -21.34 24.20 19.21
N GLU A 127 -22.39 25.02 19.08
CA GLU A 127 -23.77 24.53 18.96
C GLU A 127 -23.96 23.73 17.68
N TYR A 128 -23.52 24.28 16.54
CA TYR A 128 -23.57 23.56 15.26
C TYR A 128 -22.83 22.22 15.30
N LEU A 129 -21.60 22.21 15.84
CA LEU A 129 -20.84 20.96 15.99
C LEU A 129 -21.56 19.97 16.90
N LEU A 130 -22.19 20.43 17.99
CA LEU A 130 -22.96 19.56 18.88
C LEU A 130 -24.18 18.97 18.16
N GLU A 131 -24.90 19.76 17.35
CA GLU A 131 -26.03 19.29 16.54
C GLU A 131 -25.59 18.22 15.54
N CYS A 132 -24.47 18.42 14.83
CA CYS A 132 -23.89 17.41 13.94
C CYS A 132 -23.58 16.09 14.69
N LEU A 133 -22.96 16.18 15.88
CA LEU A 133 -22.64 15.03 16.73
C LEU A 133 -23.87 14.37 17.38
N GLU A 134 -25.01 15.08 17.47
CA GLU A 134 -26.27 14.54 17.97
C GLU A 134 -27.10 13.89 16.86
N ALA A 135 -27.05 14.44 15.65
CA ALA A 135 -27.71 13.89 14.47
C ALA A 135 -27.13 12.53 14.04
N GLY A 136 -25.84 12.29 14.29
CA GLY A 136 -25.17 11.00 13.99
C GLY A 136 -25.07 10.67 12.50
N SER A 137 -25.42 11.61 11.62
CA SER A 137 -25.42 11.45 10.17
C SER A 137 -24.21 12.09 9.48
N THR A 138 -23.33 12.75 10.23
CA THR A 138 -22.18 13.48 9.70
C THR A 138 -20.86 12.86 10.15
N ASN A 139 -19.94 12.62 9.21
CA ASN A 139 -18.57 12.16 9.45
C ASN A 139 -17.62 13.30 9.84
N ILE A 140 -18.13 14.40 10.41
CA ILE A 140 -17.38 15.65 10.59
C ILE A 140 -16.07 15.47 11.37
N ILE A 141 -16.03 14.52 12.32
CA ILE A 141 -14.81 14.23 13.07
C ILE A 141 -13.80 13.52 12.17
N SER A 142 -14.22 12.49 11.43
CA SER A 142 -13.38 11.77 10.49
C SER A 142 -12.82 12.70 9.41
N ASP A 143 -13.67 13.57 8.85
CA ASP A 143 -13.27 14.59 7.86
C ASP A 143 -12.14 15.48 8.43
N ILE A 144 -12.29 15.99 9.66
CA ILE A 144 -11.27 16.84 10.32
C ILE A 144 -9.93 16.10 10.48
N PHE A 145 -9.95 14.83 10.91
CA PHE A 145 -8.74 14.05 11.12
C PHE A 145 -8.07 13.68 9.79
N LEU A 146 -8.84 13.33 8.77
CA LEU A 146 -8.32 13.04 7.44
C LEU A 146 -7.77 14.30 6.75
N GLU A 147 -8.36 15.47 6.96
CA GLU A 147 -7.80 16.74 6.48
C GLU A 147 -6.49 17.10 7.18
N ALA A 148 -6.38 16.86 8.49
CA ALA A 148 -5.19 17.17 9.28
C ALA A 148 -4.03 16.17 9.08
N ALA A 149 -4.32 14.95 8.64
CA ALA A 149 -3.31 13.89 8.49
C ALA A 149 -2.35 14.18 7.32
N ASN A 150 -1.05 14.05 7.60
CA ASN A 150 -0.01 14.09 6.57
C ASN A 150 0.41 12.68 6.10
N LEU A 151 -0.01 11.64 6.82
CA LEU A 151 0.19 10.25 6.46
C LEU A 151 -1.13 9.48 6.58
N ILE A 152 -1.62 8.93 5.47
CA ILE A 152 -2.77 8.03 5.46
C ILE A 152 -2.29 6.65 5.03
N CYS A 153 -2.69 5.63 5.80
CA CYS A 153 -2.25 4.26 5.63
C CYS A 153 -3.45 3.33 5.57
N GLY A 154 -3.48 2.39 4.63
CA GLY A 154 -4.55 1.41 4.54
C GLY A 154 -4.23 0.29 3.57
N THR A 155 -5.04 -0.76 3.57
CA THR A 155 -4.96 -1.74 2.49
C THR A 155 -5.54 -1.12 1.22
N THR A 156 -5.10 -1.55 0.04
CA THR A 156 -5.68 -1.11 -1.25
C THR A 156 -7.21 -1.25 -1.23
N ILE A 157 -7.73 -2.39 -0.77
CA ILE A 157 -9.18 -2.65 -0.62
C ILE A 157 -9.82 -1.79 0.48
N GLY A 158 -9.15 -1.58 1.60
CA GLY A 158 -9.68 -0.76 2.70
C GLY A 158 -9.85 0.70 2.29
N ILE A 159 -8.88 1.23 1.55
CA ILE A 159 -8.90 2.58 0.96
C ILE A 159 -10.03 2.70 -0.07
N LEU A 160 -10.19 1.69 -0.94
CA LEU A 160 -11.29 1.61 -1.91
C LEU A 160 -12.68 1.69 -1.28
N LYS A 161 -12.87 1.04 -0.14
CA LYS A 161 -14.17 0.94 0.55
C LYS A 161 -14.48 2.13 1.47
N HIS A 162 -13.51 3.01 1.73
CA HIS A 162 -13.70 4.11 2.69
C HIS A 162 -14.59 5.22 2.09
N PRO A 163 -15.74 5.59 2.70
CA PRO A 163 -16.72 6.53 2.11
C PRO A 163 -16.22 7.95 1.78
N GLU A 164 -15.05 8.36 2.28
CA GLU A 164 -14.45 9.66 1.95
C GLU A 164 -13.46 9.59 0.77
N ILE A 165 -12.93 8.39 0.47
CA ILE A 165 -12.12 8.11 -0.74
C ILE A 165 -13.03 7.57 -1.85
N SER A 166 -14.01 6.78 -1.43
CA SER A 166 -15.14 6.30 -2.21
C SER A 166 -16.20 7.40 -2.29
N TYR A 167 -16.09 8.23 -3.32
CA TYR A 167 -17.27 8.87 -3.91
C TYR A 167 -17.89 10.06 -3.15
N LYS A 168 -17.06 11.06 -2.77
CA LYS A 168 -17.52 12.46 -2.64
C LYS A 168 -16.75 13.39 -3.58
N SER A 169 -17.25 13.46 -4.81
CA SER A 169 -17.49 14.72 -5.53
C SER A 169 -16.35 15.75 -5.64
N SER A 170 -15.15 15.37 -6.11
CA SER A 170 -14.41 16.09 -7.15
C SER A 170 -13.30 15.20 -7.68
N VAL A 171 -13.45 14.66 -8.89
CA VAL A 171 -12.45 13.84 -9.62
C VAL A 171 -11.23 14.70 -10.06
N THR A 172 -10.94 15.79 -9.35
CA THR A 172 -10.02 16.86 -9.80
C THR A 172 -9.03 17.31 -8.74
N LYS A 173 -8.90 16.63 -7.60
CA LYS A 173 -7.87 16.99 -6.61
C LYS A 173 -6.99 15.78 -6.30
N THR A 174 -5.80 15.74 -6.91
CA THR A 174 -4.69 14.95 -6.35
C THR A 174 -4.43 15.47 -4.94
N VAL A 175 -4.73 14.65 -3.94
CA VAL A 175 -4.68 15.03 -2.52
C VAL A 175 -3.30 14.76 -1.94
N TYR A 176 -2.60 13.75 -2.47
CA TYR A 176 -1.33 13.27 -1.97
C TYR A 176 -0.20 13.60 -2.94
N ASP A 177 0.97 13.93 -2.39
CA ASP A 177 2.18 14.12 -3.18
C ASP A 177 2.81 12.77 -3.53
N TYR A 178 2.70 11.80 -2.60
CA TYR A 178 3.22 10.45 -2.76
C TYR A 178 2.14 9.40 -2.52
N LEU A 179 2.06 8.42 -3.41
CA LEU A 179 1.54 7.08 -3.12
C LEU A 179 2.73 6.15 -2.96
N ILE A 180 2.80 5.44 -1.84
CA ILE A 180 3.73 4.33 -1.63
C ILE A 180 2.93 3.04 -1.62
N LEU A 181 3.19 2.15 -2.57
CA LEU A 181 2.61 0.82 -2.63
C LEU A 181 3.63 -0.20 -2.15
N ASP A 182 3.46 -0.74 -0.94
CA ASP A 182 4.26 -1.84 -0.40
C ASP A 182 3.63 -3.20 -0.76
N GLU A 183 4.46 -4.24 -0.83
CA GLU A 183 4.10 -5.55 -1.36
C GLU A 183 3.46 -5.49 -2.76
N ALA A 184 3.97 -4.61 -3.63
CA ALA A 184 3.41 -4.39 -4.97
C ALA A 184 3.38 -5.66 -5.83
N SER A 185 4.27 -6.63 -5.58
CA SER A 185 4.25 -7.92 -6.25
C SER A 185 3.04 -8.78 -5.92
N LYS A 186 2.30 -8.48 -4.84
CA LYS A 186 1.02 -9.13 -4.46
C LYS A 186 -0.22 -8.31 -4.82
N THR A 187 -0.04 -7.13 -5.42
CA THR A 187 -1.13 -6.21 -5.74
C THR A 187 -1.50 -6.32 -7.21
N THR A 188 -2.78 -6.47 -7.52
CA THR A 188 -3.25 -6.43 -8.90
C THR A 188 -3.17 -5.00 -9.45
N PHE A 189 -3.07 -4.86 -10.78
CA PHE A 189 -3.05 -3.55 -11.41
C PHE A 189 -4.31 -2.73 -11.09
N GLN A 190 -5.47 -3.38 -11.01
CA GLN A 190 -6.76 -2.74 -10.69
C GLN A 190 -6.77 -2.16 -9.27
N GLU A 191 -6.23 -2.89 -8.29
CA GLU A 191 -6.09 -2.42 -6.91
C GLU A 191 -5.10 -1.25 -6.78
N PHE A 192 -4.08 -1.18 -7.63
CA PHE A 192 -3.14 -0.06 -7.68
C PHE A 192 -3.78 1.19 -8.31
N LEU A 193 -4.56 1.05 -9.38
CA LEU A 193 -5.10 2.18 -10.14
C LEU A 193 -5.89 3.15 -9.27
N VAL A 194 -6.69 2.65 -8.34
CA VAL A 194 -7.56 3.53 -7.55
C VAL A 194 -6.81 4.44 -6.58
N PRO A 195 -5.93 3.96 -5.68
CA PRO A 195 -5.11 4.85 -4.87
C PRO A 195 -4.20 5.75 -5.73
N ALA A 196 -3.75 5.29 -6.91
CA ALA A 196 -2.92 6.08 -7.81
C ALA A 196 -3.61 7.34 -8.33
N LEU A 197 -4.95 7.34 -8.48
CA LEU A 197 -5.71 8.53 -8.90
C LEU A 197 -5.61 9.70 -7.91
N PHE A 198 -5.26 9.44 -6.65
CA PHE A 198 -5.20 10.46 -5.61
C PHE A 198 -3.81 11.04 -5.37
N ALA A 199 -2.77 10.50 -6.02
CA ALA A 199 -1.38 10.89 -5.79
C ALA A 199 -0.70 11.46 -7.03
N LYS A 200 0.29 12.34 -6.82
CA LYS A 200 1.10 12.92 -7.90
C LYS A 200 2.26 12.01 -8.33
N LYS A 201 2.92 11.35 -7.36
CA LYS A 201 4.09 10.50 -7.57
C LYS A 201 3.87 9.10 -6.99
N PHE A 202 4.42 8.08 -7.65
CA PHE A 202 4.23 6.68 -7.26
C PHE A 202 5.53 6.01 -6.83
N ILE A 203 5.54 5.41 -5.67
CA ILE A 203 6.67 4.67 -5.12
C ILE A 203 6.24 3.22 -5.00
N ILE A 204 6.73 2.38 -5.90
CA ILE A 204 6.33 0.99 -6.00
C ILE A 204 7.39 0.15 -5.30
N VAL A 205 7.01 -0.54 -4.24
CA VAL A 205 7.93 -1.32 -3.40
C VAL A 205 7.50 -2.77 -3.41
N GLY A 206 8.43 -3.66 -3.72
CA GLY A 206 8.11 -5.07 -3.81
C GLY A 206 9.31 -5.95 -4.14
N ASP A 207 8.98 -7.18 -4.49
CA ASP A 207 9.93 -8.20 -4.92
C ASP A 207 9.22 -9.10 -5.92
N TYR A 208 9.61 -9.04 -7.18
CA TYR A 208 8.97 -9.79 -8.26
C TYR A 208 9.20 -11.31 -8.12
N ARG A 209 10.16 -11.74 -7.29
CA ARG A 209 10.43 -13.15 -6.98
C ARG A 209 9.58 -13.67 -5.82
N GLN A 210 8.85 -12.81 -5.12
CA GLN A 210 7.87 -13.20 -4.12
C GLN A 210 6.51 -13.50 -4.76
N LEU A 211 5.51 -13.82 -3.93
CA LEU A 211 4.18 -14.20 -4.38
C LEU A 211 3.54 -13.14 -5.27
N SER A 212 3.08 -13.55 -6.45
CA SER A 212 2.20 -12.78 -7.34
C SER A 212 0.82 -12.55 -6.70
N PRO A 213 0.03 -11.55 -7.14
CA PRO A 213 -1.37 -11.46 -6.75
C PRO A 213 -2.09 -12.76 -7.11
N TYR A 214 -2.95 -13.21 -6.20
CA TYR A 214 -3.91 -14.25 -6.52
C TYR A 214 -5.07 -13.62 -7.30
N ILE A 215 -5.37 -14.17 -8.47
CA ILE A 215 -6.51 -13.77 -9.28
C ILE A 215 -7.36 -15.01 -9.50
N ASP A 216 -8.65 -14.94 -9.16
CA ASP A 216 -9.59 -16.02 -9.42
C ASP A 216 -9.76 -16.18 -10.94
N PRO A 217 -9.55 -17.38 -11.51
CA PRO A 217 -9.80 -17.61 -12.94
C PRO A 217 -11.20 -17.20 -13.40
N GLU A 218 -12.22 -17.32 -12.55
CA GLU A 218 -13.59 -16.92 -12.87
C GLU A 218 -13.71 -15.39 -13.08
N ASP A 219 -12.98 -14.59 -12.27
CA ASP A 219 -12.91 -13.14 -12.42
C ASP A 219 -12.17 -12.74 -13.70
N ILE A 220 -11.15 -13.50 -14.11
CA ILE A 220 -10.45 -13.29 -15.37
C ILE A 220 -11.40 -13.57 -16.54
N GLU A 221 -12.10 -14.69 -16.50
CA GLU A 221 -13.06 -15.10 -17.54
C GLU A 221 -14.15 -14.03 -17.72
N GLY A 222 -14.77 -13.57 -16.63
CA GLY A 222 -15.78 -12.50 -16.69
C GLY A 222 -15.24 -11.17 -17.23
N ASN A 223 -14.02 -10.77 -16.86
CA ASN A 223 -13.38 -9.56 -17.41
C ASN A 223 -13.08 -9.70 -18.91
N LEU A 224 -12.64 -10.89 -19.35
CA LEU A 224 -12.33 -11.17 -20.74
C LEU A 224 -13.59 -11.23 -21.60
N ASP A 225 -14.68 -11.83 -21.12
CA ASP A 225 -15.96 -11.92 -21.84
C ASP A 225 -16.54 -10.54 -22.18
N GLY A 226 -16.31 -9.55 -21.32
CA GLY A 226 -16.74 -8.17 -21.56
C GLY A 226 -15.90 -7.41 -22.59
N ILE A 227 -14.65 -7.82 -22.81
CA ILE A 227 -13.67 -7.14 -23.68
C ILE A 227 -13.56 -7.84 -25.03
N ILE A 228 -13.53 -9.17 -25.01
CA ILE A 228 -13.38 -10.02 -26.16
C ILE A 228 -14.78 -10.30 -26.70
N LYS A 229 -15.20 -9.55 -27.73
CA LYS A 229 -16.37 -9.98 -28.53
C LYS A 229 -16.09 -11.40 -29.03
N SER A 230 -17.09 -12.26 -29.07
CA SER A 230 -16.96 -13.69 -29.42
C SER A 230 -16.15 -13.94 -30.71
N GLU A 231 -16.21 -13.00 -31.65
CA GLU A 231 -15.48 -12.99 -32.93
C GLU A 231 -13.95 -12.92 -32.76
N TYR A 232 -13.44 -12.26 -31.71
CA TYR A 232 -12.02 -12.05 -31.46
C TYR A 232 -11.43 -13.04 -30.46
N GLY A 233 -12.24 -13.85 -29.77
CA GLY A 233 -11.75 -14.81 -28.78
C GLY A 233 -10.82 -15.85 -29.39
N ALA A 234 -11.18 -16.38 -30.56
CA ALA A 234 -10.32 -17.28 -31.32
C ALA A 234 -9.02 -16.59 -31.76
N ILE A 235 -9.07 -15.32 -32.15
CA ILE A 235 -7.87 -14.56 -32.57
C ILE A 235 -6.95 -14.29 -31.38
N CYS A 236 -7.49 -13.90 -30.22
CA CYS A 236 -6.70 -13.72 -29.01
C CYS A 236 -6.07 -15.02 -28.52
N LEU A 237 -6.82 -16.13 -28.60
CA LEU A 237 -6.30 -17.46 -28.30
C LEU A 237 -5.20 -17.84 -29.29
N ASP A 238 -5.43 -17.71 -30.59
CA ASP A 238 -4.43 -17.99 -31.64
C ASP A 238 -3.18 -17.12 -31.47
N LEU A 239 -3.33 -15.85 -31.07
CA LEU A 239 -2.21 -14.94 -30.87
C LEU A 239 -1.43 -15.30 -29.60
N PHE A 240 -2.12 -15.61 -28.50
CA PHE A 240 -1.52 -16.14 -27.27
C PHE A 240 -0.79 -17.46 -27.54
N GLU A 241 -1.43 -18.40 -28.22
CA GLU A 241 -0.85 -19.67 -28.63
C GLU A 241 0.31 -19.47 -29.60
N SER A 242 0.25 -18.49 -30.50
CA SER A 242 1.36 -18.19 -31.40
C SER A 242 2.57 -17.62 -30.65
N TYR A 243 2.35 -16.84 -29.58
CA TYR A 243 3.42 -16.23 -28.79
C TYR A 243 4.02 -17.22 -27.78
N PHE A 244 3.16 -17.92 -27.03
CA PHE A 244 3.53 -18.87 -25.97
C PHE A 244 3.77 -20.31 -26.47
N PHE A 245 3.18 -20.73 -27.59
CA PHE A 245 3.39 -22.07 -28.15
C PHE A 245 4.06 -22.07 -29.52
N SER A 246 4.69 -20.96 -29.94
CA SER A 246 5.59 -20.98 -31.10
C SER A 246 6.57 -22.15 -30.94
N SER A 247 6.85 -22.87 -32.03
CA SER A 247 7.82 -23.97 -32.03
C SER A 247 9.22 -23.53 -31.57
N LYS A 248 9.54 -22.22 -31.65
CA LYS A 248 10.74 -21.60 -31.07
C LYS A 248 10.68 -21.51 -29.54
N PHE A 249 9.53 -21.15 -28.96
CA PHE A 249 9.33 -21.12 -27.51
C PHE A 249 9.17 -22.53 -26.93
N LYS A 250 8.37 -23.42 -27.55
CA LYS A 250 8.28 -24.84 -27.18
C LYS A 250 9.64 -25.55 -27.20
N LYS A 251 10.50 -25.32 -28.21
CA LYS A 251 11.89 -25.85 -28.21
C LYS A 251 12.79 -25.24 -27.12
N ARG A 252 12.47 -24.05 -26.60
CA ARG A 252 13.16 -23.44 -25.46
C ARG A 252 12.62 -24.00 -24.13
N VAL A 253 11.30 -24.15 -23.99
CA VAL A 253 10.62 -24.67 -22.80
C VAL A 253 10.82 -26.19 -22.63
N ASP A 254 10.79 -26.99 -23.69
CA ASP A 254 11.12 -28.43 -23.62
C ASP A 254 12.61 -28.66 -23.27
N LYS A 255 13.46 -27.65 -23.51
CA LYS A 255 14.85 -27.63 -22.99
C LYS A 255 14.93 -27.16 -21.54
N TRP A 256 13.92 -26.45 -21.04
CA TRP A 256 13.81 -26.09 -19.64
C TRP A 256 13.28 -27.31 -18.90
N LYS A 257 14.20 -28.19 -18.49
CA LYS A 257 13.96 -28.90 -17.23
C LYS A 257 13.69 -27.78 -16.23
N ASN A 258 12.55 -27.78 -15.55
CA ASN A 258 12.25 -26.76 -14.57
C ASN A 258 13.43 -26.68 -13.59
N GLN A 259 14.22 -25.62 -13.70
CA GLN A 259 15.51 -25.47 -13.06
C GLN A 259 15.47 -24.20 -12.23
N LEU A 260 15.52 -24.35 -10.92
CA LEU A 260 15.73 -23.24 -10.00
C LEU A 260 17.23 -22.94 -10.04
N ILE A 261 17.58 -21.78 -10.58
CA ILE A 261 18.97 -21.32 -10.64
C ILE A 261 19.19 -20.44 -9.41
N ILE A 262 20.11 -20.86 -8.54
CA ILE A 262 20.42 -20.17 -7.29
C ILE A 262 21.88 -19.69 -7.35
N GLU A 263 22.10 -18.43 -6.99
CA GLU A 263 23.42 -17.83 -6.76
C GLU A 263 23.95 -18.31 -5.39
N GLU A 264 25.22 -18.72 -5.28
CA GLU A 264 25.77 -19.27 -4.02
C GLU A 264 25.90 -18.21 -2.91
N GLU A 265 24.76 -17.83 -2.31
CA GLU A 265 24.71 -17.22 -0.98
C GLU A 265 24.29 -18.29 0.05
N GLU A 266 25.16 -18.56 1.03
CA GLU A 266 25.01 -19.64 2.03
C GLU A 266 23.65 -19.61 2.73
N ASP A 267 23.10 -18.43 3.02
CA ASP A 267 21.84 -18.26 3.77
C ASP A 267 20.57 -18.47 2.95
N LEU A 268 20.64 -18.35 1.61
CA LEU A 268 19.48 -18.42 0.72
C LEU A 268 19.38 -19.76 -0.02
N SER A 269 20.51 -20.46 -0.21
CA SER A 269 20.56 -21.74 -0.94
C SER A 269 19.60 -22.77 -0.35
N ASP A 270 19.53 -22.91 0.97
CA ASP A 270 18.69 -23.92 1.64
C ASP A 270 17.19 -23.64 1.49
N TYR A 271 16.78 -22.37 1.56
CA TYR A 271 15.39 -21.96 1.40
C TYR A 271 14.87 -22.27 -0.01
N TYR A 272 15.67 -21.93 -1.02
CA TYR A 272 15.32 -22.12 -2.41
C TYR A 272 15.41 -23.60 -2.83
N GLU A 273 16.34 -24.39 -2.27
CA GLU A 273 16.36 -25.84 -2.47
C GLU A 273 15.10 -26.52 -1.92
N GLN A 274 14.60 -26.09 -0.76
CA GLN A 274 13.35 -26.64 -0.20
C GLN A 274 12.13 -26.31 -1.06
N GLN A 275 12.04 -25.08 -1.58
CA GLN A 275 10.98 -24.72 -2.52
C GLN A 275 11.06 -25.51 -3.83
N ALA A 276 12.27 -25.71 -4.37
CA ALA A 276 12.48 -26.49 -5.58
C ALA A 276 11.97 -27.92 -5.41
N ARG A 277 12.23 -28.57 -4.26
CA ARG A 277 11.70 -29.91 -3.96
C ARG A 277 10.18 -29.94 -3.85
N ALA A 278 9.56 -28.97 -3.19
CA ALA A 278 8.11 -28.90 -3.04
C ALA A 278 7.38 -28.72 -4.38
N LEU A 279 8.02 -28.02 -5.33
CA LEU A 279 7.48 -27.73 -6.65
C LEU A 279 7.97 -28.70 -7.75
N ASN A 280 8.72 -29.76 -7.36
CA ASN A 280 9.27 -30.76 -8.26
C ASN A 280 10.20 -30.17 -9.35
N LEU A 281 11.01 -29.18 -8.98
CA LEU A 281 11.99 -28.48 -9.82
C LEU A 281 13.40 -29.03 -9.54
N SER A 282 14.24 -29.12 -10.57
CA SER A 282 15.68 -29.39 -10.42
C SER A 282 16.42 -28.11 -10.01
N CYS A 283 17.50 -28.19 -9.23
CA CYS A 283 18.21 -27.02 -8.74
C CYS A 283 19.62 -26.95 -9.35
N ILE A 284 20.04 -25.79 -9.86
CA ILE A 284 21.38 -25.55 -10.38
C ILE A 284 22.00 -24.36 -9.64
N LYS A 285 23.14 -24.59 -8.99
CA LYS A 285 23.93 -23.55 -8.34
C LYS A 285 24.89 -22.94 -9.34
N ILE A 286 25.05 -21.62 -9.32
CA ILE A 286 26.09 -20.92 -10.06
C ILE A 286 26.88 -20.05 -9.09
N GLU A 287 28.21 -20.12 -9.22
CA GLU A 287 29.19 -19.23 -8.57
C GLU A 287 29.10 -17.79 -9.08
#